data_AF-A0A962EFY9-F1
#
_entry.id   AF-A0A962EFY9-F1
#
_cell.length_a   1.000
_cell.length_b   1.000
_cell.length_c   1.000
_cell.angle_alpha   90.00
_cell.angle_beta   90.00
_cell.angle_gamma   90.00
#
_symmetry.space_group_name_H-M   'P 1'
#
loop_
_entity.id
_entity.type
_entity.pdbx_description
1 polymer ?
#
loop_
_entity_poly.entity_id
_entity_poly.type
_entity_poly.pdbx_seq_one_letter_code
_entity_poly.pdbx_strand_id
1 'polypeptide(L)'
;SALISIRGRNSSTRPFTVVEDMRRAADERFRTTEQQLQEQLSETERKLNELQANKSSENAMIMSPEQQAEVQRFQNEKVRIRKELRDVRRSLDQDIRSLGSRTKFINIALVPILVIIAALLFWHLRRSRRRAVMGGA
;
A
#
# COMPACT_ATOMS: atom_id res chain seq x y z
N SER A 1 16.68 -51.83 -10.83
CA SER A 1 15.88 -50.98 -9.93
C SER A 1 16.71 -49.81 -9.43
N ALA A 2 16.75 -48.69 -10.16
CA ALA A 2 17.55 -47.52 -9.76
C ALA A 2 17.12 -46.20 -10.43
N LEU A 3 15.83 -45.91 -10.62
CA LEU A 3 15.41 -44.64 -11.28
C LEU A 3 14.08 -44.04 -10.78
N ILE A 4 13.76 -44.13 -9.49
CA ILE A 4 12.55 -43.47 -8.93
C ILE A 4 12.82 -42.48 -7.79
N SER A 5 14.03 -42.41 -7.22
CA SER A 5 14.26 -41.67 -5.97
C SER A 5 14.69 -40.19 -6.10
N ILE A 6 14.31 -39.45 -7.15
CA ILE A 6 14.81 -38.05 -7.26
C ILE A 6 13.82 -36.97 -7.71
N ARG A 7 12.53 -37.28 -7.85
CA ARG A 7 11.52 -36.24 -8.12
C ARG A 7 10.78 -35.84 -6.85
N GLY A 8 11.55 -35.30 -5.91
CA GLY A 8 11.06 -34.65 -4.70
C GLY A 8 11.79 -33.35 -4.47
N ARG A 9 11.81 -32.44 -5.47
CA ARG A 9 12.12 -31.05 -5.17
C ARG A 9 10.93 -30.53 -4.38
N ASN A 10 11.01 -30.63 -3.04
CA ASN A 10 10.21 -29.80 -2.15
C ASN A 10 10.35 -28.37 -2.67
N SER A 11 9.28 -27.83 -3.26
CA SER A 11 9.23 -26.42 -3.64
C SER A 11 9.31 -25.63 -2.33
N SER A 12 10.52 -25.26 -1.91
CA SER A 12 10.71 -24.40 -0.76
C SER A 12 10.09 -23.05 -1.12
N THR A 13 8.91 -22.79 -0.57
CA THR A 13 8.30 -21.48 -0.58
C THR A 13 9.26 -20.58 0.17
N ARG A 14 9.98 -19.70 -0.55
CA ARG A 14 10.79 -18.65 0.04
C ARG A 14 9.92 -17.41 0.12
N PRO A 15 9.16 -17.22 1.22
CA PRO A 15 8.34 -16.03 1.35
C PRO A 15 9.24 -14.80 1.30
N PHE A 16 8.74 -13.75 0.66
CA PHE A 16 9.39 -12.44 0.68
C PHE A 16 9.14 -11.81 2.05
N THR A 17 9.87 -12.23 3.08
CA THR A 17 9.65 -11.81 4.48
C THR A 17 9.65 -10.30 4.65
N VAL A 18 10.52 -9.58 3.93
CA VAL A 18 10.56 -8.10 3.91
C VAL A 18 9.25 -7.49 3.40
N VAL A 19 8.62 -8.11 2.40
CA VAL A 19 7.33 -7.65 1.87
C VAL A 19 6.20 -7.98 2.84
N GLU A 20 6.27 -9.14 3.50
CA GLU A 20 5.29 -9.52 4.52
C GLU A 20 5.36 -8.64 5.78
N ASP A 21 6.55 -8.30 6.24
CA ASP A 21 6.76 -7.40 7.38
C ASP A 21 6.27 -5.99 7.05
N MET A 22 6.53 -5.52 5.84
CA MET A 22 6.02 -4.24 5.35
C MET A 22 4.50 -4.21 5.25
N ARG A 23 3.89 -5.30 4.78
CA ARG A 23 2.44 -5.46 4.75
C ARG A 23 1.84 -5.46 6.16
N ARG A 24 2.47 -6.19 7.09
CA ARG A 24 2.04 -6.21 8.51
C ARG A 24 2.13 -4.83 9.16
N ALA A 25 3.22 -4.10 8.95
CA ALA A 25 3.40 -2.75 9.50
C ALA A 25 2.40 -1.73 8.91
N ALA A 26 2.06 -1.87 7.62
CA ALA A 26 0.96 -1.12 7.02
C ALA A 26 -0.38 -1.50 7.67
N ASP A 27 -0.71 -2.80 7.68
CA ASP A 27 -1.97 -3.30 8.25
C ASP A 27 -2.20 -2.84 9.69
N GLU A 28 -1.17 -2.82 10.55
CA GLU A 28 -1.29 -2.32 11.93
C GLU A 28 -1.64 -0.82 12.00
N ARG A 29 -0.91 0.04 11.29
CA ARG A 29 -1.14 1.50 11.31
C ARG A 29 -2.52 1.86 10.79
N PHE A 30 -2.98 1.13 9.76
CA PHE A 30 -4.27 1.38 9.13
C PHE A 30 -5.44 0.84 9.95
N ARG A 31 -5.29 -0.31 10.63
CA ARG A 31 -6.34 -0.87 11.48
C ARG A 31 -6.75 0.08 12.60
N THR A 32 -5.80 0.68 13.31
CA THR A 32 -6.11 1.62 14.39
C THR A 32 -6.88 2.84 13.88
N THR A 33 -6.44 3.42 12.77
CA THR A 33 -7.08 4.60 12.18
C THR A 33 -8.49 4.27 11.63
N GLU A 34 -8.66 3.12 10.98
CA GLU A 34 -9.97 2.67 10.49
C GLU A 34 -10.96 2.43 11.62
N GLN A 35 -10.51 1.80 12.72
CA GLN A 35 -11.35 1.55 13.90
C GLN A 35 -11.81 2.86 14.54
N GLN A 36 -10.90 3.82 14.73
CA GLN A 36 -11.22 5.14 15.28
C GLN A 36 -12.25 5.88 14.43
N LEU A 37 -12.07 5.89 13.10
CA LEU A 37 -13.01 6.52 12.18
C LEU A 37 -14.36 5.80 12.14
N GLN A 38 -14.40 4.48 12.28
CA GLN A 38 -15.64 3.72 12.38
C GLN A 38 -16.40 4.00 13.67
N GLU A 39 -15.71 4.11 14.80
CA GLU A 39 -16.30 4.54 16.07
C GLU A 39 -16.91 5.93 15.96
N GLN A 40 -16.15 6.90 15.46
CA GLN A 40 -16.65 8.27 15.26
C GLN A 40 -17.85 8.32 14.32
N LEU A 41 -17.86 7.50 13.26
CA LEU A 41 -18.99 7.38 12.35
C LEU A 41 -20.23 6.84 13.08
N SER A 42 -20.06 5.77 13.84
CA SER A 42 -21.15 5.13 14.60
C SER A 42 -21.75 6.07 15.64
N GLU A 43 -20.90 6.78 16.39
CA GLU A 43 -21.35 7.77 17.36
C GLU A 43 -22.12 8.93 16.71
N THR A 44 -21.63 9.41 15.56
CA THR A 44 -22.29 10.49 14.80
C THR A 44 -23.65 10.04 14.28
N GLU A 45 -23.75 8.82 13.75
CA GLU A 45 -25.01 8.24 13.30
C GLU A 45 -25.99 8.03 14.47
N ARG A 46 -25.50 7.59 15.64
CA ARG A 46 -26.33 7.45 16.85
C ARG A 46 -26.91 8.79 17.30
N LYS A 47 -26.08 9.84 17.45
CA LYS A 47 -26.52 11.19 17.84
C LYS A 47 -27.54 11.77 16.86
N LEU A 48 -27.32 11.55 15.55
CA LEU A 48 -28.23 12.02 14.52
C LEU A 48 -29.58 11.29 14.58
N ASN A 49 -29.58 9.98 14.84
CA ASN A 49 -30.79 9.18 15.04
C ASN A 49 -31.55 9.60 16.31
N GLU A 50 -30.86 9.87 17.42
CA GLU A 50 -31.46 10.37 18.67
C GLU A 50 -32.15 11.73 18.45
N LEU A 51 -31.48 12.67 17.79
CA LEU A 51 -32.06 13.97 17.43
C LEU A 51 -33.28 13.84 16.50
N GLN A 52 -33.24 12.88 15.57
CA GLN A 52 -34.37 12.60 14.66
C GLN A 52 -35.51 11.83 15.33
N ALA A 53 -35.23 10.97 16.31
CA ALA A 53 -36.26 10.25 17.06
C ALA A 53 -37.03 11.20 17.99
N ASN A 54 -36.34 12.14 18.63
CA ASN A 54 -36.96 13.17 19.48
C ASN A 54 -37.89 14.11 18.68
N LYS A 55 -37.63 14.32 17.39
CA LYS A 55 -38.53 15.04 16.46
C LYS A 55 -39.92 14.38 16.35
N SER A 56 -40.00 13.05 16.42
CA SER A 56 -41.24 12.29 16.26
C SER A 56 -42.14 12.34 17.49
N SER A 57 -41.57 12.59 18.68
CA SER A 57 -42.28 12.45 19.95
C SER A 57 -42.89 13.75 20.47
N GLU A 58 -42.32 14.92 20.16
CA GLU A 58 -42.68 16.15 20.89
C GLU A 58 -43.26 17.29 20.05
N ASN A 59 -42.94 17.41 18.74
CA ASN A 59 -43.60 18.36 17.83
C ASN A 59 -43.11 18.17 16.39
N ALA A 60 -43.96 17.62 15.52
CA ALA A 60 -43.60 17.29 14.13
C ALA A 60 -43.31 18.51 13.23
N MET A 61 -43.52 19.75 13.69
CA MET A 61 -43.60 20.92 12.80
C MET A 61 -42.56 22.03 13.01
N ILE A 62 -41.79 22.09 14.11
CA ILE A 62 -40.82 23.20 14.31
C ILE A 62 -39.55 22.69 15.00
N MET A 63 -38.54 22.30 14.22
CA MET A 63 -37.17 22.21 14.75
C MET A 63 -36.66 23.63 15.01
N SER A 64 -36.02 23.87 16.15
CA SER A 64 -35.37 25.17 16.38
C SER A 64 -34.25 25.38 15.35
N PRO A 65 -33.94 26.63 14.96
CA PRO A 65 -32.81 26.91 14.06
C PRO A 65 -31.49 26.30 14.55
N GLU A 66 -31.30 26.25 15.87
CA GLU A 66 -30.13 25.63 16.51
C GLU A 66 -30.08 24.12 16.30
N GLN A 67 -31.21 23.41 16.43
CA GLN A 67 -31.29 21.98 16.16
C GLN A 67 -31.05 21.64 14.69
N GLN A 68 -31.53 22.49 13.77
CA GLN A 68 -31.27 22.30 12.34
C GLN A 68 -29.78 22.48 12.01
N ALA A 69 -29.14 23.48 12.60
CA ALA A 69 -27.69 23.70 12.46
C ALA A 69 -26.89 22.53 13.01
N GLU A 70 -27.30 21.96 14.15
CA GLU A 70 -26.68 20.80 14.78
C GLU A 70 -26.77 19.55 13.89
N VAL A 71 -27.95 19.26 13.33
CA VAL A 71 -28.15 18.15 12.38
C VAL A 71 -27.30 18.35 11.13
N GLN A 72 -27.23 19.57 10.59
CA GLN A 72 -26.44 19.87 9.40
C GLN A 72 -24.94 19.71 9.69
N ARG A 73 -24.47 20.08 10.89
CA ARG A 73 -23.10 19.82 11.34
C ARG A 73 -22.81 18.32 11.38
N PHE A 74 -23.69 17.51 11.96
CA PHE A 74 -23.49 16.06 12.02
C PHE A 74 -23.55 15.38 10.66
N GLN A 75 -24.37 15.87 9.72
CA GLN A 75 -24.36 15.39 8.34
C GLN A 75 -23.03 15.68 7.65
N ASN A 76 -22.49 16.89 7.82
CA ASN A 76 -21.19 17.26 7.28
C ASN A 76 -20.05 16.44 7.90
N GLU A 77 -20.12 16.22 9.21
CA GLU A 77 -19.21 15.34 9.96
C GLU A 77 -19.20 13.92 9.39
N LYS A 78 -20.38 13.34 9.18
CA LYS A 78 -20.55 12.01 8.60
C LYS A 78 -19.91 11.90 7.21
N VAL A 79 -20.12 12.91 6.36
CA VAL A 79 -19.53 12.95 5.02
C VAL A 79 -18.00 13.05 5.10
N ARG A 80 -17.48 13.86 6.02
CA ARG A 80 -16.04 14.00 6.23
C ARG A 80 -15.41 12.68 6.68
N ILE A 81 -15.96 12.03 7.72
CA ILE A 81 -15.47 10.75 8.24
C ILE A 81 -15.51 9.67 7.14
N ARG A 82 -16.57 9.61 6.33
CA ARG A 82 -16.65 8.67 5.19
C ARG A 82 -15.60 8.93 4.13
N LYS A 83 -15.26 10.20 3.87
CA LYS A 83 -14.17 10.57 2.95
C LYS A 83 -12.83 10.14 3.52
N GLU A 84 -12.56 10.41 4.79
CA GLU A 84 -11.34 10.00 5.48
C GLU A 84 -11.18 8.48 5.48
N LEU A 85 -12.24 7.71 5.78
CA LEU A 85 -12.24 6.24 5.66
C LEU A 85 -11.86 5.77 4.26
N ARG A 86 -12.41 6.42 3.22
CA ARG A 86 -12.08 6.08 1.82
C ARG A 86 -10.63 6.41 1.48
N ASP A 87 -10.13 7.54 1.97
CA ASP A 87 -8.77 7.99 1.70
C ASP A 87 -7.75 7.12 2.44
N VAL A 88 -8.03 6.73 3.69
CA VAL A 88 -7.27 5.73 4.46
C VAL A 88 -7.21 4.40 3.70
N ARG A 89 -8.34 3.87 3.25
CA ARG A 89 -8.39 2.64 2.44
C ARG A 89 -7.65 2.76 1.11
N ARG A 90 -7.63 3.93 0.48
CA ARG A 90 -6.92 4.16 -0.79
C ARG A 90 -5.40 4.32 -0.58
N SER A 91 -4.98 4.91 0.54
CA SER A 91 -3.56 5.07 0.90
C SER A 91 -2.88 3.74 1.21
N LEU A 92 -3.58 2.83 1.92
CA LEU A 92 -3.19 1.41 2.13
C LEU A 92 -2.75 0.76 0.82
N ASP A 93 -3.52 1.06 -0.22
CA ASP A 93 -3.41 0.47 -1.54
C ASP A 93 -2.25 1.08 -2.35
N GLN A 94 -1.96 2.37 -2.18
CA GLN A 94 -0.91 3.08 -2.93
C GLN A 94 0.49 2.92 -2.32
N ASP A 95 0.63 2.92 -1.00
CA ASP A 95 1.93 2.80 -0.33
C ASP A 95 2.55 1.41 -0.55
N ILE A 96 1.73 0.36 -0.52
CA ILE A 96 2.15 -1.02 -0.84
C ILE A 96 2.61 -1.12 -2.30
N ARG A 97 1.89 -0.48 -3.23
CA ARG A 97 2.21 -0.53 -4.67
C ARG A 97 3.52 0.21 -5.01
N SER A 98 3.76 1.37 -4.40
CA SER A 98 4.93 2.21 -4.73
C SER A 98 6.25 1.61 -4.22
N LEU A 99 6.29 1.10 -2.99
CA LEU A 99 7.49 0.45 -2.42
C LEU A 99 7.81 -0.88 -3.09
N GLY A 100 6.79 -1.67 -3.42
CA GLY A 100 6.96 -2.90 -4.20
C GLY A 100 7.52 -2.63 -5.60
N SER A 101 7.10 -1.53 -6.24
CA SER A 101 7.57 -1.15 -7.58
C SER A 101 9.03 -0.67 -7.57
N ARG A 102 9.44 0.13 -6.57
CA ARG A 102 10.85 0.56 -6.42
C ARG A 102 11.80 -0.62 -6.21
N THR A 103 11.43 -1.55 -5.33
CA THR A 103 12.25 -2.74 -5.04
C THR A 103 12.40 -3.62 -6.27
N LYS A 104 11.32 -3.83 -7.02
CA LYS A 104 11.34 -4.55 -8.31
C LYS A 104 12.19 -3.84 -9.36
N PHE A 105 12.06 -2.52 -9.49
CA PHE A 105 12.81 -1.73 -10.45
C PHE A 105 14.32 -1.85 -10.22
N ILE A 106 14.78 -1.69 -8.97
CA ILE A 106 16.20 -1.83 -8.63
C ILE A 106 16.70 -3.22 -8.99
N ASN A 107 16.00 -4.28 -8.59
CA ASN A 107 16.44 -5.66 -8.84
C ASN A 107 16.46 -6.00 -10.34
N ILE A 108 15.40 -5.63 -11.08
CA ILE A 108 15.28 -5.91 -12.52
C ILE A 108 16.28 -5.11 -13.36
N ALA A 109 16.52 -3.84 -13.02
CA ALA A 109 17.44 -3.00 -13.78
C ALA A 109 18.91 -3.32 -13.48
N LEU A 110 19.23 -3.81 -12.29
CA LEU A 110 20.60 -4.04 -11.84
C LEU A 110 21.30 -5.15 -12.63
N VAL A 111 20.63 -6.27 -12.94
CA VAL A 111 21.23 -7.38 -13.70
C VAL A 111 21.62 -6.97 -15.14
N PRO A 112 20.73 -6.37 -15.97
CA PRO A 112 21.11 -5.88 -17.29
C PRO A 112 22.24 -4.85 -17.26
N ILE A 113 22.24 -3.93 -16.29
CA ILE A 113 23.29 -2.91 -16.15
C ILE A 113 24.65 -3.57 -15.88
N LEU A 114 24.71 -4.55 -14.97
CA LEU A 114 25.94 -5.28 -14.68
C LEU A 114 26.49 -6.01 -15.92
N VAL A 115 25.61 -6.61 -16.72
CA VAL A 115 26.01 -7.29 -17.97
C VAL A 115 26.59 -6.29 -18.98
N ILE A 116 25.96 -5.12 -19.15
CA ILE A 116 26.46 -4.07 -20.04
C ILE A 116 27.84 -3.59 -19.60
N ILE A 117 28.03 -3.33 -18.30
CA ILE A 117 29.32 -2.91 -17.75
C ILE A 117 30.39 -3.98 -17.98
N ALA A 118 30.08 -5.24 -17.69
CA ALA A 118 31.01 -6.35 -17.92
C ALA A 118 31.41 -6.50 -19.39
N ALA A 119 30.44 -6.35 -20.31
CA ALA A 119 30.70 -6.40 -21.75
C ALA A 119 31.61 -5.25 -22.22
N LEU A 120 31.38 -4.03 -21.73
CA LEU A 120 32.22 -2.87 -22.04
C LEU A 120 33.64 -3.04 -21.51
N LEU A 121 33.80 -3.50 -20.27
CA LEU A 121 35.11 -3.79 -19.66
C LEU A 121 35.86 -4.86 -20.46
N PHE A 122 35.19 -5.96 -20.80
CA PHE A 122 35.78 -7.04 -21.60
C PHE A 122 36.24 -6.53 -22.98
N TRP A 123 35.40 -5.73 -23.65
CA TRP A 123 35.74 -5.12 -24.93
C TRP A 123 36.97 -4.21 -24.84
N HIS A 124 37.03 -3.36 -23.81
CA HIS A 124 38.15 -2.44 -23.59
C HIS A 124 39.46 -3.19 -23.31
N LEU A 125 39.43 -4.19 -22.44
CA LEU A 125 40.59 -5.03 -22.11
C LEU A 125 41.11 -5.81 -23.31
N ARG A 126 40.21 -6.35 -24.14
CA ARG A 126 40.57 -7.07 -25.37
C ARG A 126 41.17 -6.14 -26.44
N ARG A 127 40.68 -4.89 -26.53
CA ARG A 127 41.23 -3.89 -27.45
C ARG A 127 42.64 -3.44 -27.06
N SER A 128 42.92 -3.33 -25.77
CA SER A 128 44.27 -3.01 -25.27
C SER A 128 45.29 -4.11 -25.62
N ARG A 129 44.91 -5.39 -25.47
CA ARG A 129 45.78 -6.52 -25.85
C ARG A 129 46.08 -6.59 -27.36
N ARG A 130 45.19 -6.13 -28.24
CA ARG A 130 45.44 -6.08 -29.70
C ARG A 130 46.40 -4.97 -30.10
N ARG A 131 46.48 -3.87 -29.34
CA ARG A 131 47.45 -2.79 -29.57
C ARG A 131 48.86 -3.18 -29.17
N ALA A 132 49.01 -4.02 -28.14
CA ALA A 132 50.31 -4.55 -27.73
C ALA A 132 50.96 -5.50 -28.77
N VAL A 133 50.17 -6.11 -29.66
CA VAL A 133 50.66 -7.02 -30.71
C VAL A 133 51.01 -6.30 -32.02
N MET A 134 50.55 -5.05 -32.24
CA MET A 134 50.87 -4.24 -33.42
C MET A 134 51.94 -3.14 -33.18
N GLY A 135 52.40 -2.96 -31.94
CA GLY A 135 53.51 -2.04 -31.59
C GLY A 135 54.87 -2.72 -31.43
N GLY A 136 54.96 -4.01 -31.78
CA GLY A 136 56.20 -4.79 -31.78
C GLY A 136 56.42 -5.40 -33.16
N ALA A 137 56.72 -4.54 -34.14
CA ALA A 137 57.30 -4.88 -35.44
C ALA A 137 58.20 -3.71 -35.84
#